data_AF-A0A377A393-F1
#
_entry.id   AF-A0A377A393-F1
#
_cell.length_a   1.000
_cell.length_b   1.000
_cell.length_c   1.000
_cell.angle_alpha   90.00
_cell.angle_beta   90.00
_cell.angle_gamma   90.00
#
_symmetry.space_group_name_H-M   'P 1'
#
loop_
_entity.id
_entity.type
_entity.pdbx_description
1 polymer ?
#
loop_
_entity_poly.entity_id
_entity_poly.type
_entity_poly.pdbx_seq_one_letter_code
_entity_poly.pdbx_strand_id
1 'polypeptide(L)' 'MKTPALPTFVEARNQFELNYLRKLLQITKGNVTHAARMAGRNRTEFYKLLSRHELDANDFKE' A
#
# COMPACT_ATOMS: atom_id res chain seq x y z
N MET A 1 21.50 19.07 19.46
CA MET A 1 20.36 18.16 19.21
C MET A 1 20.24 17.99 17.71
N LYS A 2 20.33 16.75 17.18
CA LYS A 2 20.01 16.51 15.76
C LYS A 2 18.49 16.60 15.64
N THR A 3 17.97 17.64 15.00
CA THR A 3 16.58 17.66 14.56
C THR A 3 16.38 16.39 13.73
N PRO A 4 15.43 15.50 14.06
CA PRO A 4 15.13 14.39 13.16
C PRO A 4 14.79 15.02 11.82
N ALA A 5 15.57 14.71 10.79
CA ALA A 5 15.30 15.22 9.46
C ALA A 5 13.89 14.72 9.10
N LEU A 6 12.92 15.64 9.07
CA LEU A 6 11.58 15.29 8.65
C LEU A 6 11.70 14.76 7.23
N PRO A 7 11.07 13.61 6.92
CA PRO A 7 11.01 13.14 5.55
C PRO A 7 10.37 14.24 4.69
N THR A 8 10.85 14.35 3.46
CA THR A 8 10.19 15.18 2.46
C THR A 8 8.73 14.73 2.31
N PHE A 9 7.87 15.64 1.84
CA PHE A 9 6.47 15.30 1.59
C PHE A 9 6.32 14.06 0.70
N VAL A 10 7.21 13.90 -0.28
CA VAL A 10 7.22 12.74 -1.18
C VAL A 10 7.52 11.45 -0.42
N GLU A 11 8.54 11.43 0.43
CA GLU A 11 8.90 10.27 1.25
C GLU A 11 7.78 9.92 2.25
N ALA A 12 7.22 10.92 2.94
CA ALA A 12 6.12 10.73 3.88
C ALA A 12 4.88 10.15 3.20
N ARG A 13 4.52 10.67 2.01
CA ARG A 13 3.41 10.16 1.21
C ARG A 13 3.67 8.72 0.76
N ASN A 14 4.88 8.41 0.30
CA ASN A 14 5.23 7.07 -0.16
C ASN A 14 5.15 6.05 0.99
N GLN A 15 5.67 6.40 2.17
CA GLN A 15 5.54 5.54 3.35
C GLN A 15 4.09 5.33 3.77
N PHE A 16 3.28 6.39 3.74
CA PHE A 16 1.85 6.27 4.01
C PHE A 16 1.15 5.33 3.00
N GLU A 17 1.41 5.52 1.71
CA GLU A 17 0.81 4.70 0.64
C GLU A 17 1.20 3.22 0.79
N LEU A 18 2.47 2.93 1.04
CA LEU A 18 2.96 1.57 1.31
C LEU A 18 2.25 0.92 2.50
N ASN A 19 2.21 1.61 3.64
CA ASN A 19 1.60 1.08 4.86
C ASN A 19 0.09 0.85 4.69
N TYR A 20 -0.58 1.76 3.97
CA TYR A 20 -1.99 1.65 3.66
C TYR A 20 -2.29 0.41 2.79
N LEU A 21 -1.53 0.21 1.72
CA LEU A 21 -1.69 -0.95 0.82
C LEU A 21 -1.44 -2.27 1.55
N ARG A 22 -0.38 -2.36 2.37
CA ARG A 22 -0.09 -3.54 3.20
C ARG A 22 -1.26 -3.86 4.14
N LYS A 23 -1.79 -2.84 4.82
CA LYS A 23 -2.91 -3.03 5.76
C LYS A 23 -4.17 -3.55 5.05
N LEU A 24 -4.46 -3.04 3.85
CA LEU A 24 -5.58 -3.56 3.04
C LEU A 24 -5.37 -5.02 2.64
N LEU A 25 -4.16 -5.37 2.18
CA LEU A 25 -3.85 -6.76 1.82
C LEU A 25 -3.93 -7.71 3.03
N GLN A 26 -3.49 -7.27 4.22
CA GLN A 26 -3.64 -8.04 5.46
C GLN A 26 -5.11 -8.27 5.84
N ILE A 27 -5.92 -7.20 5.85
CA ILE A 27 -7.35 -7.30 6.21
C ILE A 27 -8.09 -8.22 5.23
N THR A 28 -7.72 -8.17 3.95
CA THR A 28 -8.39 -8.93 2.89
C THR A 28 -7.74 -10.27 2.58
N LYS A 29 -6.72 -10.67 3.35
CA LYS A 29 -5.95 -11.91 3.16
C LYS A 29 -5.46 -12.10 1.71
N GLY A 30 -4.88 -11.05 1.14
CA GLY A 30 -4.38 -11.05 -0.23
C GLY A 30 -5.47 -10.97 -1.33
N ASN A 31 -6.74 -10.76 -0.98
CA ASN A 31 -7.80 -10.56 -1.98
C ASN A 31 -7.74 -9.15 -2.58
N VAL A 32 -7.01 -9.02 -3.69
CA VAL A 32 -6.81 -7.76 -4.41
C VAL A 32 -8.12 -7.08 -4.83
N THR A 33 -9.13 -7.84 -5.26
CA THR A 33 -10.41 -7.27 -5.68
C THR A 33 -11.13 -6.61 -4.50
N HIS A 34 -11.10 -7.26 -3.34
CA HIS A 34 -11.69 -6.71 -2.13
C HIS A 34 -10.88 -5.50 -1.62
N ALA A 35 -9.56 -5.59 -1.60
CA ALA A 35 -8.66 -4.50 -1.21
C ALA A 35 -8.87 -3.25 -2.09
N ALA A 36 -8.96 -3.43 -3.41
CA ALA A 36 -9.23 -2.35 -4.36
C ALA A 36 -10.59 -1.69 -4.10
N ARG A 37 -11.64 -2.47 -3.83
CA ARG A 37 -12.97 -1.96 -3.48
C ARG A 37 -12.94 -1.17 -2.18
N MET A 38 -12.25 -1.66 -1.14
CA MET A 38 -12.07 -0.94 0.13
C MET A 38 -11.28 0.37 -0.05
N ALA A 39 -10.32 0.39 -0.97
CA ALA A 39 -9.57 1.58 -1.34
C ALA A 39 -10.35 2.57 -2.22
N GLY A 40 -11.58 2.24 -2.65
CA GLY A 40 -12.34 3.05 -3.61
C GLY A 40 -11.64 3.16 -4.98
N ARG A 41 -10.95 2.09 -5.39
CA ARG A 41 -10.19 2.01 -6.66
C ARG A 41 -10.66 0.82 -7.49
N ASN A 42 -10.45 0.93 -8.80
CA ASN A 42 -10.59 -0.24 -9.66
C ASN A 42 -9.38 -1.17 -9.48
N ARG A 43 -9.55 -2.44 -9.90
CA ARG A 43 -8.53 -3.49 -9.71
C ARG A 43 -7.22 -3.18 -10.44
N THR A 44 -7.29 -2.61 -11.65
CA THR A 44 -6.10 -2.30 -12.46
C THR A 44 -5.25 -1.20 -11.83
N GLU A 45 -5.87 -0.12 -11.36
CA GLU A 45 -5.18 0.96 -10.64
C GLU A 45 -4.58 0.46 -9.33
N PHE A 46 -5.27 -0.45 -8.64
CA PHE A 46 -4.73 -1.05 -7.43
C PHE A 46 -3.46 -1.87 -7.71
N TYR A 47 -3.41 -2.66 -8.79
CA TYR A 47 -2.18 -3.36 -9.18
C TYR A 47 -1.03 -2.40 -9.52
N LYS A 48 -1.31 -1.25 -10.15
CA LYS A 48 -0.28 -0.22 -10.40
C LYS A 48 0.28 0.34 -9.09
N LEU A 49 -0.58 0.55 -8.10
CA LEU A 49 -0.15 0.97 -6.75
C LEU A 49 0.72 -0.09 -6.08
N LEU A 50 0.32 -1.37 -6.15
CA LEU A 50 1.12 -2.46 -5.60
C LEU A 50 2.49 -2.56 -6.29
N SER A 51 2.53 -2.50 -7.63
CA SER A 51 3.77 -2.58 -8.40
C SER A 51 4.72 -1.43 -8.12
N ARG A 52 4.20 -0.21 -7.90
CA ARG A 52 5.02 0.96 -7.53
C ARG A 52 5.75 0.76 -6.19
N HIS A 53 5.12 0.03 -5.28
CA HIS A 53 5.65 -0.25 -3.94
C HIS A 53 6.21 -1.67 -3.80
N GLU A 54 6.38 -2.38 -4.92
CA GLU A 54 6.94 -3.74 -4.97
C GLU A 54 6.22 -4.72 -4.02
N LEU A 55 4.89 -4.60 -3.92
CA LEU A 55 4.04 -5.47 -3.10
C LEU A 55 3.44 -6.60 -3.94
N ASP A 56 3.62 -7.84 -3.50
CA ASP A 56 2.84 -8.98 -3.99
C ASP A 56 1.68 -9.27 -3.03
N ALA A 57 0.46 -9.41 -3.57
CA ALA A 57 -0.71 -9.79 -2.80
C ALA A 57 -0.65 -11.25 -2.33
N ASN A 58 0.12 -12.11 -2.98
CA ASN A 58 0.29 -13.51 -2.60
C ASN A 58 1.00 -13.67 -1.25
N ASP A 59 1.86 -12.73 -0.87
CA ASP A 59 2.55 -12.71 0.43
C ASP A 59 1.58 -12.57 1.62
N PHE A 60 0.33 -12.20 1.36
CA PHE A 60 -0.70 -11.96 2.36
C PHE A 60 -1.82 -13.00 2.34
N LYS A 61 -1.71 -14.04 1.50
CA LYS A 61 -2.65 -15.16 1.49
C LYS A 61 -2.25 -16.16 2.56
N GLU A 62 -3.23 -16.59 3.36
CA GLU A 62 -3.13 -17.77 4.24
C GLU A 62 -3.64 -19.01 3.52
#